data_AF-A0A2N8ML51-F1
#
_entry.id   AF-A0A2N8ML51-F1
#
_cell.length_a   1.000
_cell.length_b   1.000
_cell.length_c   1.000
_cell.angle_alpha   90.00
_cell.angle_beta   90.00
_cell.angle_gamma   90.00
#
_symmetry.space_group_name_H-M   'P 1'
#
loop_
_entity.id
_entity.type
_entity.pdbx_description
1 polymer ?
#
loop_
_entity_poly.entity_id
_entity_poly.type
_entity_poly.pdbx_seq_one_letter_code
_entity_poly.pdbx_strand_id
1 'polypeptide(L)'
;MLDIIGLSEIDVDVYDAFAGTGSMTVAEIRQRTGVPHQRLLRVLRLLTGKGLLTKLPGPAEAYSAVRPEIALEAMLRQKEQELASARLVADRLRERYRATSGQRPVDLIEVIHGNALIADRTDQLLRSAEQEVAFVDKPPYARTPSVLHPAERDLLGRGVRFRGVYERSALELHDLSSDLEAGLALGEEARVVTSAPLKMIVIDQRIGLVPLRSDLPEVDTALVIHPCALLDALSAVFTFLWQKGLPLYLPGSAEQADVAPSDDARLLALLTTGLPDRSIAKQLGMSYRTFQRRLRDLMTALGATTRFQAGLQVATRGWVTLPATRPPREEGVTEGADSPSPRP
;
A
#
# COMPACT_ATOMS: atom_id res chain seq x y z
N MET A 1 12.95 -15.19 16.31
CA MET A 1 11.92 -15.98 15.58
C MET A 1 10.97 -16.70 16.55
N LEU A 2 11.46 -17.20 17.70
CA LEU A 2 10.63 -17.81 18.75
C LEU A 2 9.92 -16.80 19.68
N ASP A 3 10.18 -15.49 19.55
CA ASP A 3 9.47 -14.44 20.27
C ASP A 3 7.97 -14.40 19.95
N ILE A 4 7.59 -14.81 18.74
CA ILE A 4 6.19 -14.87 18.28
C ILE A 4 5.39 -15.87 19.14
N ILE A 5 6.05 -16.93 19.64
CA ILE A 5 5.47 -17.90 20.57
C ILE A 5 5.87 -17.62 22.03
N GLY A 6 6.47 -16.45 22.28
CA GLY A 6 6.78 -15.88 23.58
C GLY A 6 7.89 -16.59 24.35
N LEU A 7 8.82 -17.26 23.67
CA LEU A 7 9.97 -17.91 24.30
C LEU A 7 11.20 -17.02 24.18
N SER A 8 11.88 -16.77 25.30
CA SER A 8 13.18 -16.12 25.34
C SER A 8 14.32 -17.11 25.08
N GLU A 9 15.52 -16.62 24.77
CA GLU A 9 16.71 -17.48 24.59
C GLU A 9 16.96 -18.40 25.79
N ILE A 10 16.75 -17.91 27.02
CA ILE A 10 16.94 -18.70 28.24
C ILE A 10 15.88 -19.81 28.37
N ASP A 11 14.67 -19.59 27.85
CA ASP A 11 13.63 -20.64 27.84
C ASP A 11 14.02 -21.77 26.89
N VAL A 12 14.64 -21.43 25.76
CA VAL A 12 15.17 -22.39 24.77
C VAL A 12 16.34 -23.15 25.36
N ASP A 13 17.31 -22.49 25.98
CA ASP A 13 18.47 -23.13 26.59
C ASP A 13 18.08 -24.14 27.69
N VAL A 14 17.08 -23.79 28.51
CA VAL A 14 16.57 -24.68 29.56
C VAL A 14 15.81 -25.87 28.97
N TYR A 15 15.09 -25.69 27.86
CA TYR A 15 14.39 -26.77 27.18
C TYR A 15 15.37 -27.69 26.43
N ASP A 16 16.36 -27.14 25.74
CA ASP A 16 17.41 -27.88 25.03
C ASP A 16 18.30 -28.69 25.99
N ALA A 17 18.38 -28.30 27.26
CA ALA A 17 19.04 -29.12 28.28
C ALA A 17 18.42 -30.52 28.42
N PHE A 18 17.17 -30.72 27.99
CA PHE A 18 16.53 -32.04 27.96
C PHE A 18 16.83 -32.83 26.68
N ALA A 19 17.45 -32.25 25.66
CA ALA A 19 17.83 -32.97 24.44
C ALA A 19 18.75 -34.15 24.79
N GLY A 20 18.34 -35.36 24.40
CA GLY A 20 19.04 -36.61 24.70
C GLY A 20 18.88 -37.14 26.12
N THR A 21 18.03 -36.53 26.96
CA THR A 21 17.85 -36.90 28.38
C THR A 21 16.35 -36.96 28.71
N GLY A 22 15.84 -38.13 29.11
CA GLY A 22 14.38 -38.33 29.24
C GLY A 22 13.71 -37.47 30.32
N SER A 23 14.31 -37.37 31.50
CA SER A 23 13.80 -36.58 32.63
C SER A 23 14.92 -36.06 33.49
N MET A 24 14.73 -34.88 34.09
CA MET A 24 15.73 -34.24 34.94
C MET A 24 15.09 -33.55 36.15
N THR A 25 15.80 -33.57 37.28
CA THR A 25 15.47 -32.83 38.50
C THR A 25 15.89 -31.35 38.37
N VAL A 26 15.26 -30.47 39.17
CA VAL A 26 15.64 -29.05 39.23
C VAL A 26 17.14 -28.85 39.51
N ALA A 27 17.76 -29.71 40.31
CA ALA A 27 19.18 -29.65 40.62
C ALA A 27 20.06 -29.94 39.38
N GLU A 28 19.73 -30.97 38.62
CA GLU A 28 20.46 -31.35 37.39
C GLU A 28 20.30 -30.29 36.29
N ILE A 29 19.10 -29.71 36.16
CA ILE A 29 18.84 -28.65 35.17
C ILE A 29 19.66 -27.41 35.53
N ARG A 30 19.73 -27.06 36.83
CA ARG A 30 20.55 -25.93 37.30
C ARG A 30 22.02 -26.14 37.01
N GLN A 31 22.51 -27.37 37.19
CA GLN A 31 23.91 -27.71 36.97
C GLN A 31 24.29 -27.65 35.49
N ARG A 32 23.41 -28.10 34.58
CA ARG A 32 23.68 -28.04 33.12
C ARG A 32 23.54 -26.65 32.53
N THR A 33 22.53 -25.88 32.96
CA THR A 33 22.21 -24.59 32.33
C THR A 33 22.93 -23.41 33.00
N GLY A 34 23.43 -23.57 34.23
CA GLY A 34 24.02 -22.48 35.00
C GLY A 34 23.02 -21.40 35.43
N VAL A 35 21.72 -21.57 35.15
CA VAL A 35 20.68 -20.58 35.44
C VAL A 35 20.45 -20.49 36.96
N PRO A 36 20.41 -19.28 37.54
CA PRO A 36 20.14 -19.11 38.97
C PRO A 36 18.81 -19.74 39.40
N HIS A 37 18.77 -20.36 40.58
CA HIS A 37 17.64 -21.18 41.02
C HIS A 37 16.28 -20.48 40.95
N GLN A 38 16.18 -19.22 41.42
CA GLN A 38 14.94 -18.44 41.36
C GLN A 38 14.46 -18.18 39.93
N ARG A 39 15.39 -17.95 39.00
CA ARG A 39 15.08 -17.74 37.58
C ARG A 39 14.65 -19.05 36.93
N LEU A 40 15.34 -20.15 37.23
CA LEU A 40 15.01 -21.48 36.74
C LEU A 40 13.57 -21.89 37.13
N LEU A 41 13.16 -21.67 38.39
CA LEU A 41 11.79 -21.98 38.81
C LEU A 41 10.71 -21.16 38.08
N ARG A 42 11.03 -19.96 37.58
CA ARG A 42 10.10 -19.19 36.72
C ARG A 42 10.04 -19.77 35.32
N VAL A 43 11.20 -20.10 34.73
CA VAL A 43 11.29 -20.72 33.40
C VAL A 43 10.59 -22.08 33.38
N LEU A 44 10.82 -22.94 34.39
CA LEU A 44 10.15 -24.23 34.49
C LEU A 44 8.62 -24.10 34.58
N ARG A 45 8.11 -23.12 35.36
CA ARG A 45 6.67 -22.84 35.40
C ARG A 45 6.14 -22.35 34.06
N LEU A 46 6.88 -21.49 33.37
CA LEU A 46 6.51 -20.97 32.06
C LEU A 46 6.47 -22.09 31.01
N LEU A 47 7.52 -22.90 30.92
CA LEU A 47 7.61 -24.03 29.99
C LEU A 47 6.57 -25.11 30.30
N THR A 48 6.28 -25.36 31.58
CA THR A 48 5.19 -26.28 31.97
C THR A 48 3.82 -25.72 31.59
N GLY A 49 3.58 -24.42 31.84
CA GLY A 49 2.34 -23.74 31.43
C GLY A 49 2.13 -23.68 29.92
N LYS A 50 3.22 -23.75 29.14
CA LYS A 50 3.20 -23.84 27.68
C LYS A 50 3.16 -25.27 27.13
N GLY A 51 3.14 -26.28 28.00
CA GLY A 51 3.14 -27.68 27.59
C GLY A 51 4.46 -28.19 26.99
N LEU A 52 5.56 -27.44 27.15
CA LEU A 52 6.90 -27.84 26.72
C LEU A 52 7.53 -28.79 27.75
N LEU A 53 7.22 -28.62 29.03
CA LEU A 53 7.64 -29.54 30.10
C LEU A 53 6.43 -30.16 30.79
N THR A 54 6.58 -31.39 31.26
CA THR A 54 5.64 -32.05 32.16
C THR A 54 6.31 -32.33 33.49
N LYS A 55 5.70 -31.91 34.59
CA LYS A 55 6.16 -32.25 35.94
C LYS A 55 5.85 -33.72 36.22
N LEU A 56 6.87 -34.49 36.60
CA LEU A 56 6.72 -35.90 36.93
C LEU A 56 6.28 -36.08 38.40
N PRO A 57 5.41 -37.05 38.68
CA PRO A 57 5.05 -37.39 40.06
C PRO A 57 6.22 -38.10 40.75
N GLY A 58 6.61 -37.62 41.94
CA GLY A 58 7.68 -38.22 42.73
C GLY A 58 8.16 -37.35 43.88
N PRO A 59 9.01 -37.89 44.78
CA PRO A 59 9.56 -37.17 45.91
C PRO A 59 10.59 -36.10 45.51
N ALA A 60 11.23 -36.26 44.36
CA ALA A 60 12.11 -35.25 43.76
C ALA A 60 11.36 -34.45 42.70
N GLU A 61 11.54 -33.13 42.68
CA GLU A 61 10.91 -32.25 41.72
C GLU A 61 11.57 -32.43 40.33
N ALA A 62 11.02 -33.35 39.55
CA ALA A 62 11.52 -33.74 38.24
C ALA A 62 10.57 -33.32 37.10
N TYR A 63 11.16 -33.03 35.96
CA TYR A 63 10.46 -32.61 34.74
C TYR A 63 10.90 -33.50 33.58
N SER A 64 10.03 -33.66 32.58
CA SER A 64 10.34 -34.30 31.30
C SER A 64 9.94 -33.38 30.17
N ALA A 65 10.73 -33.35 29.10
CA ALA A 65 10.42 -32.56 27.93
C ALA A 65 9.38 -33.27 27.06
N VAL A 66 8.33 -32.54 26.70
CA VAL A 66 7.40 -32.94 25.64
C VAL A 66 8.13 -32.77 24.32
N ARG A 67 7.92 -33.67 23.35
CA ARG A 67 8.58 -33.57 22.04
C ARG A 67 8.30 -32.21 21.38
N PRO A 68 9.32 -31.54 20.83
CA PRO A 68 9.20 -30.18 20.33
C PRO A 68 8.19 -30.08 19.18
N GLU A 69 8.13 -31.08 18.31
CA GLU A 69 7.14 -31.16 17.22
C GLU A 69 5.69 -31.09 17.73
N ILE A 70 5.38 -31.77 18.84
CA ILE A 70 4.04 -31.77 19.43
C ILE A 70 3.78 -30.46 20.16
N ALA A 71 4.73 -30.01 20.98
CA ALA A 71 4.56 -28.81 21.79
C ALA A 71 4.47 -27.55 20.92
N LEU A 72 5.30 -27.42 19.89
CA LEU A 72 5.27 -26.30 18.96
C LEU A 72 3.98 -26.30 18.12
N GLU A 73 3.53 -27.45 17.61
CA GLU A 73 2.26 -27.53 16.87
C GLU A 73 1.07 -27.11 17.74
N ALA A 74 1.01 -27.58 18.99
CA ALA A 74 -0.03 -27.17 19.94
C ALA A 74 -0.01 -25.66 20.22
N MET A 75 1.17 -25.08 20.42
CA MET A 75 1.34 -23.64 20.64
C MET A 75 0.94 -22.81 19.42
N LEU A 76 1.29 -23.24 18.21
CA LEU A 76 0.91 -22.57 16.96
C LEU A 76 -0.61 -22.62 16.76
N ARG A 77 -1.23 -23.79 16.94
CA ARG A 77 -2.70 -23.92 16.88
C ARG A 77 -3.41 -23.02 17.90
N GLN A 78 -2.88 -22.92 19.12
CA GLN A 78 -3.42 -22.01 20.12
C GLN A 78 -3.32 -20.55 19.67
N LYS A 79 -2.20 -20.13 19.08
CA LYS A 79 -2.03 -18.78 18.53
C LYS A 79 -2.96 -18.49 17.36
N GLU A 80 -3.16 -19.46 16.47
CA GLU A 80 -4.13 -19.37 15.38
C GLU A 80 -5.55 -19.19 15.91
N GLN A 81 -5.92 -19.91 16.98
CA GLN A 81 -7.22 -19.81 17.62
C GLN A 81 -7.41 -18.48 18.38
N GLU A 82 -6.37 -18.00 19.06
CA GLU A 82 -6.34 -16.65 19.65
C GLU A 82 -6.54 -15.59 18.55
N LEU A 83 -5.87 -15.71 17.41
CA LEU A 83 -6.00 -14.78 16.29
C LEU A 83 -7.41 -14.86 15.65
N ALA A 84 -7.95 -16.06 15.46
CA ALA A 84 -9.29 -16.27 14.93
C ALA A 84 -10.36 -15.69 15.87
N SER A 85 -10.22 -15.88 17.18
CA SER A 85 -11.14 -15.31 18.16
C SER A 85 -11.04 -13.79 18.22
N ALA A 86 -9.84 -13.22 18.15
CA ALA A 86 -9.64 -11.77 18.08
C ALA A 86 -10.29 -11.16 16.82
N ARG A 87 -10.20 -11.85 15.67
CA ARG A 87 -10.90 -11.46 14.43
C ARG A 87 -12.42 -11.45 14.60
N LEU A 88 -13.00 -12.48 15.21
CA LEU A 88 -14.45 -12.52 15.50
C LEU A 88 -14.90 -11.37 16.41
N VAL A 89 -14.09 -11.01 17.43
CA VAL A 89 -14.38 -9.87 18.29
C VAL A 89 -14.29 -8.56 17.51
N ALA A 90 -13.26 -8.40 16.67
CA ALA A 90 -13.10 -7.22 15.81
C ALA A 90 -14.28 -7.07 14.83
N ASP A 91 -14.73 -8.18 14.22
CA ASP A 91 -15.86 -8.17 13.31
C ASP A 91 -17.18 -7.84 14.03
N ARG A 92 -17.42 -8.40 15.21
CA ARG A 92 -18.58 -8.04 16.05
C ARG A 92 -18.54 -6.56 16.46
N LEU A 93 -17.37 -6.03 16.80
CA LEU A 93 -17.19 -4.60 17.10
C LEU A 93 -17.48 -3.75 15.87
N ARG A 94 -16.99 -4.14 14.69
CA ARG A 94 -17.29 -3.48 13.40
C ARG A 94 -18.79 -3.50 13.09
N GLU A 95 -19.47 -4.62 13.29
CA GLU A 95 -20.92 -4.74 13.10
C GLU A 95 -21.70 -3.85 14.06
N ARG A 96 -21.35 -3.85 15.36
CA ARG A 96 -21.94 -2.93 16.34
C ARG A 96 -21.70 -1.48 15.98
N TYR A 97 -20.48 -1.13 15.57
CA TYR A 97 -20.17 0.24 15.15
C TYR A 97 -21.00 0.61 13.92
N ARG A 98 -21.06 -0.22 12.87
CA ARG A 98 -21.93 0.00 11.70
C ARG A 98 -23.40 0.17 12.06
N ALA A 99 -23.94 -0.67 12.94
CA ALA A 99 -25.33 -0.58 13.39
C ALA A 99 -25.62 0.71 14.19
N THR A 100 -24.61 1.28 14.85
CA THR A 100 -24.74 2.49 15.67
C THR A 100 -24.40 3.77 14.87
N SER A 101 -23.38 3.73 14.02
CA SER A 101 -22.97 4.83 13.13
C SER A 101 -24.02 5.13 12.05
N GLY A 102 -24.87 4.16 11.70
CA GLY A 102 -26.06 4.41 10.87
C GLY A 102 -27.15 5.24 11.57
N GLN A 103 -27.09 5.44 12.89
CA GLN A 103 -28.10 6.16 13.68
C GLN A 103 -27.71 7.60 14.02
N ARG A 104 -26.44 8.00 13.81
CA ARG A 104 -25.98 9.38 14.01
C ARG A 104 -25.15 9.86 12.81
N PRO A 105 -25.60 10.89 12.06
CA PRO A 105 -24.86 11.46 10.93
C PRO A 105 -23.42 11.92 11.26
N VAL A 106 -23.14 12.19 12.54
CA VAL A 106 -21.87 12.73 13.04
C VAL A 106 -20.74 11.70 13.04
N ASP A 107 -21.04 10.40 12.96
CA ASP A 107 -20.02 9.34 13.00
C ASP A 107 -19.49 8.96 11.60
N LEU A 108 -20.02 9.58 10.53
CA LEU A 108 -19.62 9.31 9.14
C LEU A 108 -18.44 10.17 8.67
N ILE A 109 -18.20 11.30 9.36
CA ILE A 109 -17.12 12.23 9.04
C ILE A 109 -16.36 12.54 10.33
N GLU A 110 -15.13 12.05 10.42
CA GLU A 110 -14.19 12.38 11.49
C GLU A 110 -13.33 13.57 11.04
N VAL A 111 -13.19 14.58 11.90
CA VAL A 111 -12.33 15.75 11.66
C VAL A 111 -11.06 15.61 12.47
N ILE A 112 -9.91 15.68 11.81
CA ILE A 112 -8.59 15.59 12.44
C ILE A 112 -7.91 16.93 12.29
N HIS A 113 -7.39 17.45 13.40
CA HIS A 113 -6.64 18.71 13.45
C HIS A 113 -5.17 18.45 13.79
N GLY A 114 -4.27 19.18 13.15
CA GLY A 114 -2.83 19.10 13.40
C GLY A 114 -2.09 18.15 12.45
N ASN A 115 -1.05 18.66 11.81
CA ASN A 115 -0.23 17.97 10.81
C ASN A 115 0.26 16.58 11.28
N ALA A 116 0.81 16.49 12.50
CA ALA A 116 1.31 15.21 13.05
C ALA A 116 0.21 14.17 13.22
N LEU A 117 -0.96 14.56 13.73
CA LEU A 117 -2.10 13.66 13.89
C LEU A 117 -2.68 13.23 12.54
N ILE A 118 -2.70 14.13 11.56
CA ILE A 118 -3.10 13.81 10.18
C ILE A 118 -2.14 12.79 9.58
N ALA A 119 -0.83 12.97 9.74
CA ALA A 119 0.18 12.04 9.24
C ALA A 119 0.04 10.65 9.88
N ASP A 120 -0.04 10.58 11.22
CA ASP A 120 -0.21 9.32 11.96
C ASP A 120 -1.49 8.60 11.57
N ARG A 121 -2.59 9.36 11.44
CA ARG A 121 -3.88 8.80 11.04
C ARG A 121 -3.88 8.33 9.59
N THR A 122 -3.22 9.05 8.69
CA THR A 122 -3.04 8.62 7.29
C THR A 122 -2.27 7.30 7.22
N ASP A 123 -1.16 7.18 7.95
CA ASP A 123 -0.37 5.95 7.99
C ASP A 123 -1.17 4.75 8.55
N GLN A 124 -1.92 4.96 9.64
CA GLN A 124 -2.82 3.93 10.20
C GLN A 124 -3.88 3.48 9.19
N LEU A 125 -4.51 4.43 8.49
CA LEU A 125 -5.55 4.12 7.52
C LEU A 125 -4.97 3.40 6.29
N LEU A 126 -3.84 3.87 5.74
CA LEU A 126 -3.17 3.19 4.63
C LEU A 126 -2.84 1.74 4.98
N ARG A 127 -2.27 1.48 6.17
CA ARG A 127 -1.95 0.11 6.62
C ARG A 127 -3.16 -0.81 6.75
N SER A 128 -4.37 -0.26 6.80
CA SER A 128 -5.61 -1.04 6.81
C SER A 128 -6.09 -1.48 5.42
N ALA A 129 -5.44 -1.03 4.35
CA ALA A 129 -5.80 -1.37 2.98
C ALA A 129 -5.60 -2.87 2.69
N GLU A 130 -6.61 -3.48 2.07
CA GLU A 130 -6.64 -4.89 1.71
C GLU A 130 -6.62 -5.13 0.20
N GLN A 131 -7.18 -4.21 -0.61
CA GLN A 131 -7.40 -4.41 -2.04
C GLN A 131 -6.83 -3.28 -2.90
N GLU A 132 -7.22 -2.04 -2.61
CA GLU A 132 -6.89 -0.89 -3.44
C GLU A 132 -6.74 0.40 -2.64
N VAL A 133 -5.71 1.17 -2.98
CA VAL A 133 -5.56 2.58 -2.60
C VAL A 133 -5.61 3.44 -3.87
N ALA A 134 -6.61 4.30 -3.96
CA ALA A 134 -6.80 5.25 -5.06
C ALA A 134 -6.58 6.66 -4.53
N PHE A 135 -5.71 7.45 -5.15
CA PHE A 135 -5.41 8.80 -4.66
C PHE A 135 -5.31 9.83 -5.77
N VAL A 136 -5.61 11.08 -5.41
CA VAL A 136 -5.34 12.26 -6.21
C VAL A 136 -4.25 13.05 -5.50
N ASP A 137 -3.09 13.13 -6.13
CA ASP A 137 -1.96 13.89 -5.65
C ASP A 137 -1.97 15.31 -6.20
N LYS A 138 -2.17 16.28 -5.30
CA LYS A 138 -1.99 17.70 -5.57
C LYS A 138 -1.58 18.43 -4.30
N PRO A 139 -0.86 19.56 -4.39
CA PRO A 139 -0.70 20.47 -3.26
C PRO A 139 -2.06 21.02 -2.78
N PRO A 140 -2.17 21.49 -1.52
CA PRO A 140 -1.10 21.60 -0.51
C PRO A 140 -0.68 20.27 0.11
N TYR A 141 0.55 20.22 0.62
CA TYR A 141 1.09 19.07 1.36
C TYR A 141 1.34 19.43 2.82
N ALA A 142 0.95 18.53 3.73
CA ALA A 142 1.41 18.59 5.12
C ALA A 142 2.94 18.45 5.21
N ARG A 143 3.52 17.63 4.34
CA ARG A 143 4.96 17.42 4.17
C ARG A 143 5.23 17.16 2.70
N THR A 144 6.20 17.87 2.12
CA THR A 144 6.59 17.65 0.72
C THR A 144 6.99 16.19 0.49
N PRO A 145 6.37 15.50 -0.47
CA PRO A 145 6.74 14.14 -0.84
C PRO A 145 8.17 14.15 -1.39
N SER A 146 9.05 13.40 -0.74
CA SER A 146 10.48 13.33 -1.07
C SER A 146 10.98 11.90 -1.21
N VAL A 147 10.24 10.95 -0.64
CA VAL A 147 10.51 9.52 -0.72
C VAL A 147 9.16 8.80 -0.68
N LEU A 148 9.09 7.64 -1.35
CA LEU A 148 7.93 6.78 -1.32
C LEU A 148 7.54 6.47 0.13
N HIS A 149 6.26 6.65 0.45
CA HIS A 149 5.77 6.46 1.80
C HIS A 149 6.02 5.01 2.27
N PRO A 150 6.58 4.78 3.49
CA PRO A 150 6.84 3.41 3.97
C PRO A 150 5.61 2.47 3.97
N ALA A 151 4.41 2.97 4.30
CA ALA A 151 3.18 2.18 4.23
C ALA A 151 2.84 1.79 2.79
N GLU A 152 2.95 2.72 1.84
CA GLU A 152 2.72 2.46 0.41
C GLU A 152 3.70 1.41 -0.13
N ARG A 153 5.00 1.53 0.19
CA ARG A 153 6.01 0.53 -0.18
C ARG A 153 5.65 -0.88 0.32
N ASP A 154 5.25 -0.99 1.59
CA ASP A 154 4.84 -2.28 2.19
C ASP A 154 3.61 -2.86 1.50
N LEU A 155 2.59 -2.03 1.24
CA LEU A 155 1.32 -2.45 0.65
C LEU A 155 1.48 -2.85 -0.82
N LEU A 156 2.25 -2.10 -1.61
CA LEU A 156 2.64 -2.47 -2.96
C LEU A 156 3.38 -3.82 -2.96
N GLY A 157 4.33 -4.00 -2.03
CA GLY A 157 5.04 -5.27 -1.85
C GLY A 157 4.14 -6.46 -1.48
N ARG A 158 2.98 -6.20 -0.87
CA ARG A 158 1.93 -7.18 -0.55
C ARG A 158 0.94 -7.41 -1.69
N GLY A 159 1.07 -6.68 -2.80
CA GLY A 159 0.18 -6.78 -3.96
C GLY A 159 -1.13 -5.97 -3.85
N VAL A 160 -1.21 -5.02 -2.92
CA VAL A 160 -2.33 -4.06 -2.88
C VAL A 160 -2.22 -3.14 -4.09
N ARG A 161 -3.33 -2.92 -4.80
CA ARG A 161 -3.34 -2.10 -6.01
C ARG A 161 -3.26 -0.61 -5.65
N PHE A 162 -2.29 0.12 -6.21
CA PHE A 162 -2.25 1.58 -6.08
C PHE A 162 -2.56 2.24 -7.41
N ARG A 163 -3.47 3.22 -7.39
CA ARG A 163 -3.81 4.05 -8.54
C ARG A 163 -3.69 5.53 -8.18
N GLY A 164 -2.65 6.18 -8.69
CA GLY A 164 -2.33 7.58 -8.45
C GLY A 164 -2.76 8.48 -9.61
N VAL A 165 -3.54 9.53 -9.33
CA VAL A 165 -3.75 10.64 -10.26
C VAL A 165 -2.96 11.86 -9.78
N TYR A 166 -1.93 12.22 -10.52
CA TYR A 166 -1.08 13.37 -10.21
C TYR A 166 -1.56 14.61 -10.96
N GLU A 167 -1.80 15.70 -10.23
CA GLU A 167 -1.87 17.01 -10.85
C GLU A 167 -0.48 17.42 -11.35
N ARG A 168 -0.40 18.06 -12.53
CA ARG A 168 0.87 18.54 -13.09
C ARG A 168 1.75 19.30 -12.09
N SER A 169 1.15 20.15 -11.25
CA SER A 169 1.87 20.95 -10.24
C SER A 169 2.54 20.08 -9.17
N ALA A 170 1.94 18.94 -8.82
CA ALA A 170 2.50 17.97 -7.88
C ALA A 170 3.85 17.47 -8.37
N LEU A 171 3.94 17.12 -9.66
CA LEU A 171 5.16 16.57 -10.27
C LEU A 171 6.36 17.53 -10.22
N GLU A 172 6.14 18.83 -10.04
CA GLU A 172 7.23 19.80 -9.82
C GLU A 172 7.79 19.75 -8.38
N LEU A 173 7.00 19.25 -7.44
CA LEU A 173 7.29 19.18 -6.02
C LEU A 173 7.84 17.81 -5.59
N HIS A 174 7.47 16.73 -6.29
CA HIS A 174 7.99 15.39 -6.02
C HIS A 174 9.48 15.26 -6.40
N ASP A 175 10.20 14.41 -5.66
CA ASP A 175 11.43 13.79 -6.17
C ASP A 175 11.03 12.61 -7.07
N LEU A 176 11.22 12.74 -8.39
CA LEU A 176 10.78 11.70 -9.33
C LEU A 176 11.38 10.34 -9.00
N SER A 177 12.66 10.29 -8.65
CA SER A 177 13.41 9.03 -8.48
C SER A 177 13.06 8.31 -7.18
N SER A 178 13.06 9.05 -6.07
CA SER A 178 12.93 8.48 -4.72
C SER A 178 11.49 8.25 -4.29
N ASP A 179 10.54 8.87 -5.00
CA ASP A 179 9.11 8.83 -4.70
C ASP A 179 8.33 8.17 -5.83
N LEU A 180 8.09 8.90 -6.93
CA LEU A 180 7.20 8.47 -8.02
C LEU A 180 7.71 7.21 -8.76
N GLU A 181 8.96 7.20 -9.21
CA GLU A 181 9.59 6.06 -9.89
C GLU A 181 9.73 4.86 -8.97
N ALA A 182 9.95 5.09 -7.68
CA ALA A 182 10.01 4.02 -6.69
C ALA A 182 8.64 3.34 -6.51
N GLY A 183 7.54 4.10 -6.53
CA GLY A 183 6.17 3.56 -6.53
C GLY A 183 5.85 2.80 -7.82
N LEU A 184 6.11 3.43 -8.97
CA LEU A 184 5.91 2.82 -10.30
C LEU A 184 6.69 1.51 -10.48
N ALA A 185 7.93 1.44 -9.99
CA ALA A 185 8.75 0.23 -10.04
C ALA A 185 8.18 -0.92 -9.19
N LEU A 186 7.37 -0.60 -8.17
CA LEU A 186 6.68 -1.57 -7.32
C LEU A 186 5.26 -1.89 -7.82
N GLY A 187 4.84 -1.35 -8.97
CA GLY A 187 3.56 -1.65 -9.59
C GLY A 187 2.45 -0.63 -9.32
N GLU A 188 2.78 0.55 -8.81
CA GLU A 188 1.84 1.67 -8.77
C GLU A 188 1.42 2.06 -10.20
N GLU A 189 0.13 2.29 -10.43
CA GLU A 189 -0.37 2.84 -11.69
C GLU A 189 -0.54 4.36 -11.56
N ALA A 190 0.25 5.13 -12.32
CA ALA A 190 0.17 6.59 -12.29
C ALA A 190 -0.46 7.18 -13.55
N ARG A 191 -1.30 8.22 -13.37
CA ARG A 191 -1.84 9.05 -14.44
C ARG A 191 -1.68 10.53 -14.11
N VAL A 192 -1.56 11.37 -15.13
CA VAL A 192 -1.36 12.81 -14.98
C VAL A 192 -2.55 13.59 -15.52
N VAL A 193 -3.04 14.55 -14.74
CA VAL A 193 -4.07 15.51 -15.13
C VAL A 193 -3.53 16.93 -15.07
N THR A 194 -4.10 17.80 -15.90
CA THR A 194 -3.69 19.22 -15.93
C THR A 194 -4.06 19.97 -14.67
N SER A 195 -5.22 19.64 -14.09
CA SER A 195 -5.68 20.17 -12.81
C SER A 195 -6.64 19.18 -12.14
N ALA A 196 -6.59 19.12 -10.81
CA ALA A 196 -7.51 18.33 -10.00
C ALA A 196 -8.25 19.21 -8.97
N PRO A 197 -9.56 18.97 -8.73
CA PRO A 197 -10.36 19.82 -7.85
C PRO A 197 -9.98 19.72 -6.36
N LEU A 198 -9.52 18.55 -5.90
CA LEU A 198 -9.11 18.32 -4.52
C LEU A 198 -8.02 17.24 -4.40
N LYS A 199 -7.23 17.28 -3.33
CA LYS A 199 -6.36 16.16 -2.93
C LYS A 199 -7.23 15.14 -2.22
N MET A 200 -7.05 13.86 -2.49
CA MET A 200 -7.83 12.82 -1.84
C MET A 200 -7.13 11.48 -1.83
N ILE A 201 -7.47 10.64 -0.86
CA ILE A 201 -7.11 9.21 -0.79
C ILE A 201 -8.40 8.43 -0.54
N VAL A 202 -8.61 7.34 -1.24
CA VAL A 202 -9.71 6.39 -1.08
C VAL A 202 -9.10 5.01 -0.88
N ILE A 203 -9.48 4.35 0.21
CA ILE A 203 -8.95 3.03 0.60
C ILE A 203 -10.11 2.05 0.56
N ASP A 204 -9.97 1.00 -0.26
CA ASP A 204 -10.92 -0.11 -0.44
C ASP A 204 -12.38 0.33 -0.68
N GLN A 205 -12.59 1.54 -1.21
CA GLN A 205 -13.91 2.18 -1.35
C GLN A 205 -14.70 2.25 -0.03
N ARG A 206 -13.99 2.26 1.11
CA ARG A 206 -14.56 2.22 2.46
C ARG A 206 -14.15 3.40 3.32
N ILE A 207 -13.02 4.02 2.99
CA ILE A 207 -12.49 5.16 3.73
C ILE A 207 -12.01 6.19 2.72
N GLY A 208 -12.48 7.43 2.87
CA GLY A 208 -11.98 8.59 2.15
C GLY A 208 -11.19 9.47 3.10
N LEU A 209 -10.11 10.07 2.62
CA LEU A 209 -9.35 11.08 3.33
C LEU A 209 -9.18 12.29 2.41
N VAL A 210 -9.63 13.46 2.87
CA VAL A 210 -9.51 14.73 2.12
C VAL A 210 -9.07 15.85 3.06
N PRO A 211 -8.26 16.82 2.63
CA PRO A 211 -8.04 18.01 3.42
C PRO A 211 -9.36 18.81 3.50
N LEU A 212 -9.67 19.38 4.67
CA LEU A 212 -10.86 20.23 4.83
C LEU A 212 -10.75 21.48 3.94
N ARG A 213 -9.53 22.00 3.77
CA ARG A 213 -9.23 23.19 2.98
C ARG A 213 -8.11 22.89 2.00
N SER A 214 -8.34 23.22 0.73
CA SER A 214 -7.37 23.07 -0.36
C SER A 214 -6.74 24.40 -0.79
N ASP A 215 -7.17 25.52 -0.18
CA ASP A 215 -6.76 26.89 -0.50
C ASP A 215 -5.64 27.41 0.40
N LEU A 216 -5.31 26.70 1.48
CA LEU A 216 -4.25 27.05 2.42
C LEU A 216 -2.93 26.32 2.06
N PRO A 217 -1.77 26.94 2.30
CA PRO A 217 -0.47 26.32 2.01
C PRO A 217 -0.17 25.11 2.90
N GLU A 218 -0.76 25.05 4.10
CA GLU A 218 -0.58 23.96 5.06
C GLU A 218 -1.89 23.18 5.26
N VAL A 219 -1.77 21.85 5.30
CA VAL A 219 -2.89 20.98 5.65
C VAL A 219 -2.90 20.81 7.17
N ASP A 220 -3.70 21.66 7.83
CA ASP A 220 -3.88 21.60 9.29
C ASP A 220 -5.17 20.88 9.70
N THR A 221 -6.05 20.57 8.75
CA THR A 221 -7.29 19.83 9.03
C THR A 221 -7.62 18.88 7.89
N ALA A 222 -7.93 17.64 8.23
CA ALA A 222 -8.35 16.59 7.31
C ALA A 222 -9.66 15.96 7.76
N LEU A 223 -10.42 15.45 6.79
CA LEU A 223 -11.68 14.73 6.99
C LEU A 223 -11.46 13.27 6.64
N VAL A 224 -11.77 12.38 7.59
CA VAL A 224 -11.92 10.95 7.34
C VAL A 224 -13.40 10.68 7.11
N ILE A 225 -13.71 10.12 5.95
CA ILE A 225 -15.07 9.89 5.48
C ILE A 225 -15.30 8.39 5.41
N HIS A 226 -16.24 7.91 6.22
CA HIS A 226 -16.68 6.53 6.27
C HIS A 226 -17.76 6.25 5.21
N PRO A 227 -18.17 4.99 4.99
CA PRO A 227 -19.09 4.62 3.90
C PRO A 227 -20.39 5.43 3.95
N CYS A 228 -20.59 6.27 2.94
CA CYS A 228 -21.76 7.12 2.75
C CYS A 228 -21.76 7.71 1.33
N ALA A 229 -22.85 8.38 0.94
CA ALA A 229 -22.97 9.00 -0.39
C ALA A 229 -21.84 9.99 -0.73
N LEU A 230 -21.22 10.62 0.28
CA LEU A 230 -20.06 11.49 0.07
C LEU A 230 -18.82 10.69 -0.36
N LEU A 231 -18.59 9.52 0.22
CA LEU A 231 -17.50 8.63 -0.20
C LEU A 231 -17.74 8.10 -1.62
N ASP A 232 -18.98 7.79 -1.97
CA ASP A 232 -19.36 7.37 -3.32
C ASP A 232 -19.06 8.49 -4.33
N ALA A 233 -19.40 9.74 -3.99
CA ALA A 233 -19.11 10.90 -4.82
C ALA A 233 -17.59 11.13 -4.99
N LEU A 234 -16.80 10.97 -3.92
CA LEU A 234 -15.34 11.02 -3.99
C LEU A 234 -14.79 9.94 -4.92
N SER A 235 -15.25 8.71 -4.78
CA SER A 235 -14.85 7.58 -5.63
C SER A 235 -15.20 7.84 -7.10
N ALA A 236 -16.35 8.47 -7.37
CA ALA A 236 -16.74 8.90 -8.71
C ALA A 236 -15.83 10.01 -9.26
N VAL A 237 -15.47 11.01 -8.45
CA VAL A 237 -14.51 12.06 -8.82
C VAL A 237 -13.15 11.46 -9.19
N PHE A 238 -12.63 10.56 -8.36
CA PHE A 238 -11.40 9.83 -8.68
C PHE A 238 -11.51 9.09 -10.01
N THR A 239 -12.59 8.32 -10.20
CA THR A 239 -12.81 7.54 -11.44
C THR A 239 -12.84 8.43 -12.68
N PHE A 240 -13.50 9.59 -12.58
CA PHE A 240 -13.53 10.57 -13.65
C PHE A 240 -12.14 11.14 -13.98
N LEU A 241 -11.38 11.52 -12.95
CA LEU A 241 -10.01 12.01 -13.12
C LEU A 241 -9.10 10.92 -13.71
N TRP A 242 -9.24 9.68 -13.24
CA TRP A 242 -8.52 8.51 -13.74
C TRP A 242 -8.74 8.30 -15.24
N GLN A 243 -10.00 8.34 -15.68
CA GLN A 243 -10.34 8.19 -17.10
C GLN A 243 -9.78 9.33 -17.98
N LYS A 244 -9.71 10.56 -17.44
CA LYS A 244 -9.17 11.72 -18.16
C LYS A 244 -7.63 11.81 -18.13
N GLY A 245 -6.99 11.20 -17.13
CA GLY A 245 -5.56 11.30 -16.94
C GLY A 245 -4.77 10.56 -18.03
N LEU A 246 -3.65 11.15 -18.44
CA LEU A 246 -2.70 10.50 -19.33
C LEU A 246 -1.84 9.52 -18.51
N PRO A 247 -1.73 8.25 -18.92
CA PRO A 247 -0.84 7.30 -18.28
C PRO A 247 0.60 7.82 -18.23
N LEU A 248 1.22 7.70 -17.05
CA LEU A 248 2.63 7.98 -16.86
C LEU A 248 3.39 6.66 -16.80
N TYR A 249 4.10 6.36 -17.88
CA TYR A 249 4.99 5.20 -17.96
C TYR A 249 6.42 5.69 -17.87
N LEU A 250 7.17 5.27 -16.86
CA LEU A 250 8.61 5.50 -16.78
C LEU A 250 9.36 4.20 -17.07
N PRO A 251 10.51 4.25 -17.77
CA PRO A 251 11.33 3.07 -18.06
C PRO A 251 11.76 2.37 -16.76
N GLY A 252 11.59 1.05 -16.70
CA GLY A 252 11.78 0.24 -15.49
C GLY A 252 10.47 -0.23 -14.83
N SER A 253 9.31 0.23 -15.30
CA SER A 253 8.02 -0.43 -15.02
C SER A 253 7.97 -1.80 -15.72
N ALA A 254 7.39 -2.80 -15.06
CA ALA A 254 7.56 -4.23 -15.37
C ALA A 254 7.10 -4.69 -16.79
N GLU A 255 6.57 -3.81 -17.63
CA GLU A 255 6.00 -4.15 -18.94
C GLU A 255 6.81 -3.72 -20.17
N GLN A 256 7.96 -3.06 -20.07
CA GLN A 256 8.73 -2.64 -21.27
C GLN A 256 10.24 -2.87 -21.12
N ALA A 257 10.68 -4.07 -21.51
CA ALA A 257 12.09 -4.47 -21.51
C ALA A 257 12.88 -4.05 -22.78
N ASP A 258 12.30 -3.30 -23.72
CA ASP A 258 12.90 -3.17 -25.06
C ASP A 258 12.68 -1.81 -25.77
N VAL A 259 12.88 -0.66 -25.10
CA VAL A 259 12.81 0.65 -25.78
C VAL A 259 13.80 1.69 -25.21
N ALA A 260 14.76 2.11 -26.05
CA ALA A 260 15.67 3.27 -25.95
C ALA A 260 16.61 3.32 -24.71
N PRO A 261 17.75 4.05 -24.78
CA PRO A 261 18.58 4.33 -23.61
C PRO A 261 17.72 4.95 -22.50
N SER A 262 17.87 4.45 -21.26
CA SER A 262 17.04 4.76 -20.08
C SER A 262 16.67 6.25 -19.88
N ASP A 263 17.54 7.17 -20.30
CA ASP A 263 17.32 8.62 -20.14
C ASP A 263 16.34 9.21 -21.17
N ASP A 264 16.30 8.70 -22.40
CA ASP A 264 15.46 9.26 -23.48
C ASP A 264 13.99 8.83 -23.29
N ALA A 265 13.77 7.61 -22.81
CA ALA A 265 12.44 7.15 -22.41
C ALA A 265 11.92 7.96 -21.20
N ARG A 266 12.77 8.26 -20.22
CA ARG A 266 12.43 9.12 -19.08
C ARG A 266 12.08 10.55 -19.54
N LEU A 267 12.86 11.11 -20.47
CA LEU A 267 12.58 12.40 -21.08
C LEU A 267 11.22 12.40 -21.82
N LEU A 268 10.94 11.37 -22.63
CA LEU A 268 9.67 11.24 -23.35
C LEU A 268 8.48 11.15 -22.40
N ALA A 269 8.57 10.33 -21.36
CA ALA A 269 7.54 10.21 -20.34
C ALA A 269 7.25 11.55 -19.65
N LEU A 270 8.29 12.31 -19.28
CA LEU A 270 8.08 13.62 -18.66
C LEU A 270 7.50 14.65 -19.63
N LEU A 271 7.76 14.54 -20.94
CA LEU A 271 7.12 15.41 -21.93
C LEU A 271 5.61 15.17 -22.05
N THR A 272 5.11 13.97 -21.74
CA THR A 272 3.66 13.68 -21.77
C THR A 272 2.91 14.25 -20.56
N THR A 273 3.62 14.57 -19.47
CA THR A 273 3.02 15.17 -18.25
C THR A 273 2.54 16.62 -18.47
N GLY A 274 3.04 17.28 -19.51
CA GLY A 274 2.79 18.70 -19.78
C GLY A 274 3.53 19.65 -18.82
N LEU A 275 4.55 19.18 -18.12
CA LEU A 275 5.46 20.02 -17.33
C LEU A 275 6.23 21.03 -18.21
N PRO A 276 6.58 22.22 -17.68
CA PRO A 276 7.50 23.13 -18.34
C PRO A 276 8.88 22.48 -18.54
N ASP A 277 9.51 22.72 -19.69
CA ASP A 277 10.85 22.19 -20.01
C ASP A 277 11.89 22.43 -18.91
N ARG A 278 11.83 23.59 -18.22
CA ARG A 278 12.75 23.90 -17.11
C ARG A 278 12.51 22.99 -15.91
N SER A 279 11.25 22.67 -15.61
CA SER A 279 10.87 21.72 -14.56
C SER A 279 11.34 20.32 -14.92
N ILE A 280 11.15 19.89 -16.19
CA ILE A 280 11.66 18.60 -16.69
C ILE A 280 13.19 18.54 -16.59
N ALA A 281 13.90 19.59 -17.02
CA ALA A 281 15.37 19.64 -16.93
C ALA A 281 15.87 19.52 -15.49
N LYS A 282 15.24 20.22 -14.54
CA LYS A 282 15.53 20.13 -13.10
C LYS A 282 15.31 18.70 -12.59
N GLN A 283 14.18 18.10 -12.95
CA GLN A 283 13.83 16.75 -12.54
C GLN A 283 14.78 15.67 -13.10
N LEU A 284 15.31 15.88 -14.31
CA LEU A 284 16.34 15.01 -14.89
C LEU A 284 17.77 15.32 -14.41
N GLY A 285 17.94 16.23 -13.42
CA GLY A 285 19.24 16.59 -12.88
C GLY A 285 20.18 17.28 -13.89
N MET A 286 19.65 17.93 -14.93
CA MET A 286 20.44 18.52 -16.01
C MET A 286 20.22 20.02 -16.19
N SER A 287 21.23 20.70 -16.75
CA SER A 287 21.07 22.12 -17.11
C SER A 287 20.09 22.30 -18.27
N TYR A 288 19.40 23.44 -18.31
CA TYR A 288 18.42 23.73 -19.38
C TYR A 288 19.01 23.64 -20.79
N ARG A 289 20.27 24.06 -20.98
CA ARG A 289 20.98 23.91 -22.27
C ARG A 289 21.18 22.44 -22.66
N THR A 290 21.52 21.58 -21.70
CA THR A 290 21.72 20.15 -21.91
C THR A 290 20.40 19.48 -22.28
N PHE A 291 19.32 19.85 -21.58
CA PHE A 291 17.96 19.41 -21.91
C PHE A 291 17.57 19.81 -23.35
N GLN A 292 17.76 21.08 -23.72
CA GLN A 292 17.42 21.55 -25.08
C GLN A 292 18.21 20.83 -26.17
N ARG A 293 19.49 20.51 -25.92
CA ARG A 293 20.31 19.72 -26.83
C ARG A 293 19.77 18.29 -26.96
N ARG A 294 19.57 17.59 -25.83
CA ARG A 294 19.03 16.22 -25.84
C ARG A 294 17.66 16.12 -26.50
N LEU A 295 16.76 17.07 -26.22
CA LEU A 295 15.44 17.10 -26.87
C LEU A 295 15.56 17.26 -28.40
N ARG A 296 16.51 18.06 -28.88
CA ARG A 296 16.77 18.22 -30.31
C ARG A 296 17.34 16.94 -30.92
N ASP A 297 18.27 16.31 -30.25
CA ASP A 297 18.89 15.05 -30.70
C ASP A 297 17.82 13.95 -30.79
N LEU A 298 16.94 13.86 -29.78
CA LEU A 298 15.78 12.97 -29.76
C LEU A 298 14.80 13.25 -30.90
N MET A 299 14.41 14.51 -31.14
CA MET A 299 13.54 14.86 -32.27
C MET A 299 14.19 14.52 -33.62
N THR A 300 15.51 14.70 -33.74
CA THR A 300 16.27 14.34 -34.94
C THR A 300 16.25 12.83 -35.16
N ALA A 301 16.47 12.03 -34.12
CA ALA A 301 16.39 10.57 -34.18
C ALA A 301 14.97 10.05 -34.48
N LEU A 302 13.94 10.78 -34.05
CA LEU A 302 12.54 10.50 -34.38
C LEU A 302 12.15 10.95 -35.81
N GLY A 303 13.01 11.71 -36.51
CA GLY A 303 12.69 12.31 -37.81
C GLY A 303 11.63 13.40 -37.72
N ALA A 304 11.51 14.06 -36.57
CA ALA A 304 10.51 15.07 -36.29
C ALA A 304 11.11 16.49 -36.30
N THR A 305 10.43 17.44 -36.94
CA THR A 305 10.81 18.86 -36.89
C THR A 305 10.05 19.64 -35.81
N THR A 306 8.95 19.09 -35.31
CA THR A 306 8.16 19.67 -34.21
C THR A 306 7.93 18.66 -33.10
N ARG A 307 7.68 19.14 -31.87
CA ARG A 307 7.34 18.28 -30.73
C ARG A 307 6.08 17.46 -30.96
N PHE A 308 5.11 18.04 -31.67
CA PHE A 308 3.88 17.33 -32.04
C PHE A 308 4.19 16.14 -32.96
N GLN A 309 5.02 16.35 -33.99
CA GLN A 309 5.49 15.25 -34.84
C GLN A 309 6.28 14.21 -34.04
N ALA A 310 7.13 14.63 -33.11
CA ALA A 310 7.88 13.73 -32.24
C ALA A 310 6.94 12.85 -31.40
N GLY A 311 5.90 13.46 -30.80
CA GLY A 311 4.88 12.74 -30.05
C GLY A 311 4.10 11.73 -30.91
N LEU A 312 3.72 12.12 -32.14
CA LEU A 312 3.05 11.21 -33.09
C LEU A 312 3.95 10.02 -33.48
N GLN A 313 5.25 10.27 -33.72
CA GLN A 313 6.22 9.22 -34.04
C GLN A 313 6.41 8.24 -32.87
N VAL A 314 6.53 8.77 -31.65
CA VAL A 314 6.63 7.97 -30.42
C VAL A 314 5.40 7.07 -30.24
N ALA A 315 4.20 7.64 -30.41
CA ALA A 315 2.95 6.88 -30.33
C ALA A 315 2.85 5.80 -31.42
N THR A 316 3.21 6.13 -32.66
CA THR A 316 3.17 5.19 -33.80
C THR A 316 4.14 4.03 -33.63
N ARG A 317 5.29 4.27 -32.98
CA ARG A 317 6.30 3.26 -32.65
C ARG A 317 5.96 2.44 -31.41
N GLY A 318 4.85 2.73 -30.72
CA GLY A 318 4.44 2.04 -29.50
C GLY A 318 5.30 2.35 -28.27
N TRP A 319 6.10 3.43 -28.31
CA TRP A 319 6.98 3.82 -27.20
C TRP A 319 6.21 4.44 -26.03
N VAL A 320 4.99 4.92 -26.28
CA VAL A 320 4.04 5.37 -25.27
C VAL A 320 2.68 4.79 -25.64
N THR A 321 2.03 4.11 -24.70
CA THR A 321 0.66 3.63 -24.88
C THR A 321 -0.30 4.80 -24.70
N LEU A 322 -0.85 5.30 -25.81
CA LEU A 322 -1.97 6.24 -25.74
C LEU A 322 -3.20 5.50 -25.16
N PRO A 323 -4.01 6.15 -24.30
CA PRO A 323 -5.24 5.53 -23.82
C PRO A 323 -6.10 5.15 -25.03
N ALA A 324 -6.43 3.87 -25.15
CA ALA A 324 -7.31 3.40 -26.22
C ALA A 324 -8.64 4.15 -26.09
N THR A 325 -8.94 5.04 -27.03
CA THR A 325 -10.29 5.58 -27.24
C THR A 325 -11.15 4.41 -27.69
N ARG A 326 -11.76 3.70 -26.74
CA ARG A 326 -12.82 2.76 -27.07
C ARG A 326 -13.97 3.62 -27.61
N PRO A 327 -14.41 3.46 -28.88
CA PRO A 327 -15.60 4.16 -29.33
C PRO A 327 -16.76 3.76 -28.41
N PRO A 328 -17.69 4.68 -28.10
CA PRO A 328 -18.92 4.31 -27.39
C PRO A 328 -19.56 3.16 -28.15
N ARG A 329 -19.88 2.06 -27.45
CA ARG A 329 -20.69 1.00 -28.04
C ARG A 329 -21.99 1.67 -28.50
N GLU A 330 -22.25 1.64 -29.80
CA GLU A 330 -23.58 1.91 -30.32
C GLU A 330 -24.50 0.88 -29.66
N GLU A 331 -25.26 1.31 -28.65
CA GLU A 331 -26.40 0.56 -28.16
C GLU A 331 -27.35 0.43 -29.34
N GLY A 332 -27.40 -0.78 -29.90
CA GLY A 332 -28.30 -1.13 -30.97
C GLY A 332 -29.70 -0.71 -30.58
N VAL A 333 -30.26 0.21 -31.38
CA VAL A 333 -31.69 0.44 -31.46
C VAL A 333 -32.30 -0.91 -31.79
N THR A 334 -32.87 -1.58 -30.79
CA THR A 334 -33.82 -2.65 -30.99
C THR A 334 -35.06 -2.01 -31.60
N GLU A 335 -35.08 -1.90 -32.93
CA GLU A 335 -36.32 -1.76 -33.69
C GLU A 335 -37.19 -2.98 -33.33
N GLY A 336 -38.20 -2.72 -32.51
CA GLY A 336 -39.24 -3.68 -32.21
C GLY A 336 -39.95 -4.06 -33.50
N ALA A 337 -39.70 -5.29 -33.95
CA ALA A 337 -40.54 -5.95 -34.92
C ALA A 337 -41.88 -6.25 -34.26
N ASP A 338 -42.85 -5.36 -34.46
CA ASP A 338 -44.26 -5.66 -34.24
C ASP A 338 -44.91 -5.92 -35.60
N SER A 339 -45.21 -7.17 -35.89
CA SER A 339 -46.11 -7.57 -36.96
C SER A 339 -46.91 -8.78 -36.48
N PRO A 340 -48.25 -8.71 -36.53
CA PRO A 340 -49.12 -9.65 -35.83
C PRO A 340 -49.26 -10.97 -36.61
N SER A 341 -49.30 -12.08 -35.88
CA SER A 341 -49.64 -13.39 -36.42
C SER A 341 -51.11 -13.47 -36.88
N PRO A 342 -51.43 -14.26 -37.91
CA PRO A 342 -52.78 -14.38 -38.45
C PRO A 342 -53.57 -15.56 -37.86
N ARG A 343 -54.91 -15.47 -38.00
CA ARG A 343 -55.96 -16.52 -38.08
C ARG A 343 -56.92 -16.67 -36.89
N PRO A 344 -58.16 -17.16 -37.13
CA PRO A 344 -58.71 -17.71 -38.38
C PRO A 344 -59.58 -16.78 -39.21
#